data_AF-A0A2V6VSI3-F1
#
_entry.id   AF-A0A2V6VSI3-F1
#
_cell.length_a   1.000
_cell.length_b   1.000
_cell.length_c   1.000
_cell.angle_alpha   90.00
_cell.angle_beta   90.00
_cell.angle_gamma   90.00
#
_symmetry.space_group_name_H-M   'P 1'
#
loop_
_entity.id
_entity.type
_entity.pdbx_description
1 polymer ?
#
loop_
_entity_poly.entity_id
_entity_poly.type
_entity_poly.pdbx_seq_one_letter_code
_entity_poly.pdbx_strand_id
1 'polypeptide(L)' 'MKSTRTTFCGECRALRWVEDWSEMRDEMLAIVLGPCGHTVERTARLEWAPGRRLVSIAGVGRHAATS' A
#
# COMPACT_ATOMS: atom_id res chain seq x y z
N MET A 1 15.08 -11.49 -11.63
CA MET A 1 13.66 -11.93 -11.52
C MET A 1 12.79 -10.69 -11.65
N LYS A 2 11.85 -10.63 -12.61
CA LYS A 2 10.86 -9.54 -12.64
C LYS A 2 10.00 -9.71 -11.38
N SER A 3 9.96 -8.70 -10.53
CA SER A 3 9.06 -8.69 -9.37
C SER A 3 7.63 -8.69 -9.88
N THR A 4 6.88 -9.78 -9.61
CA THR A 4 5.46 -9.85 -9.92
C THR A 4 4.74 -8.91 -8.94
N ARG A 5 4.32 -7.75 -9.44
CA ARG A 5 3.49 -6.83 -8.65
C ARG A 5 2.17 -7.53 -8.36
N THR A 6 1.74 -7.49 -7.10
CA THR A 6 0.46 -8.04 -6.66
C THR A 6 -0.39 -6.95 -6.02
N THR A 7 -1.70 -7.10 -6.09
CA THR A 7 -2.65 -6.22 -5.40
C THR A 7 -3.91 -7.01 -4.98
N PHE A 8 -4.72 -6.41 -4.12
CA PHE A 8 -5.92 -7.06 -3.59
C PHE A 8 -7.11 -6.90 -4.55
N CYS A 9 -7.72 -8.02 -4.92
CA CYS A 9 -8.99 -8.04 -5.63
C CYS A 9 -10.13 -8.00 -4.62
N GLY A 10 -10.95 -6.95 -4.66
CA GLY A 10 -12.12 -6.81 -3.78
C GLY A 10 -13.18 -7.89 -3.98
N GLU A 11 -13.37 -8.33 -5.23
CA GLU A 11 -14.38 -9.33 -5.60
C GLU A 11 -13.99 -10.74 -5.18
N CYS A 12 -12.75 -11.16 -5.48
CA CYS A 12 -12.25 -12.47 -5.04
C CYS A 12 -11.84 -12.51 -3.56
N ARG A 13 -11.71 -11.34 -2.92
CA ARG A 13 -11.12 -11.17 -1.58
C ARG A 13 -9.75 -11.85 -1.43
N ALA A 14 -8.91 -11.73 -2.46
CA ALA A 14 -7.61 -12.40 -2.54
C ALA A 14 -6.54 -11.51 -3.18
N LEU A 15 -5.26 -11.77 -2.86
CA LEU A 15 -4.13 -11.19 -3.56
C LEU A 15 -3.98 -11.83 -4.95
N ARG A 16 -3.81 -10.99 -5.96
CA ARG A 16 -3.68 -11.37 -7.38
C ARG A 16 -2.48 -10.68 -8.00
N TRP A 17 -1.91 -11.28 -9.04
CA TRP A 17 -0.86 -10.64 -9.80
C TRP A 17 -1.45 -9.60 -10.77
N VAL A 18 -0.70 -8.53 -11.00
CA VAL A 18 -1.00 -7.57 -12.05
C VAL A 18 -0.70 -8.23 -13.38
N GLU A 19 -1.73 -8.40 -14.19
CA GLU A 19 -1.63 -8.99 -15.53
C GLU A 19 -1.37 -7.90 -16.57
N ASP A 20 -2.14 -6.81 -16.50
CA ASP A 20 -1.94 -5.63 -17.33
C ASP A 20 -2.37 -4.35 -16.60
N TRP A 21 -1.99 -3.20 -17.13
CA TRP A 21 -2.38 -1.89 -16.63
C TRP A 21 -2.45 -0.85 -17.75
N SER A 22 -3.38 0.08 -17.65
CA SER A 22 -3.50 1.19 -18.60
C SER A 22 -3.91 2.48 -17.91
N GLU A 23 -3.38 3.59 -18.41
CA GLU A 23 -3.80 4.92 -17.97
C GLU A 23 -5.15 5.27 -18.60
N MET A 24 -6.02 5.84 -17.78
CA MET A 24 -7.33 6.37 -18.13
C MET A 24 -7.33 7.90 -17.98
N ARG A 25 -8.45 8.53 -18.33
CA ARG A 25 -8.63 9.97 -18.11
C ARG A 25 -8.57 10.32 -16.61
N ASP A 26 -8.39 11.61 -16.32
CA ASP A 26 -8.43 12.15 -14.96
C ASP A 26 -7.42 11.53 -14.00
N GLU A 27 -6.21 11.24 -14.50
CA GLU A 27 -5.11 10.66 -13.70
C GLU A 27 -5.53 9.32 -13.06
N MET A 28 -6.37 8.52 -13.72
CA MET A 28 -6.78 7.21 -13.25
C MET A 28 -5.96 6.11 -13.94
N LEU A 29 -5.75 5.02 -13.24
CA LEU A 29 -5.05 3.82 -13.70
C LEU A 29 -5.98 2.63 -13.53
N ALA A 30 -6.26 1.92 -14.62
CA ALA A 30 -6.93 0.64 -14.61
C ALA A 30 -5.89 -0.48 -14.50
N ILE A 31 -6.09 -1.41 -13.57
CA ILE A 31 -5.19 -2.55 -13.31
C ILE A 31 -5.99 -3.84 -13.48
N VAL A 32 -5.62 -4.67 -14.44
CA VAL A 32 -6.25 -5.98 -14.70
C VAL A 32 -5.56 -7.06 -13.86
N LEU A 33 -6.35 -7.87 -13.15
CA LEU A 33 -5.87 -8.87 -12.21
C LEU A 33 -6.01 -10.29 -12.72
N GLY A 34 -4.87 -10.98 -12.84
CA GLY A 34 -4.86 -12.40 -13.21
C GLY A 34 -4.97 -13.32 -11.98
N PRO A 35 -5.65 -14.47 -12.09
CA PRO A 35 -6.33 -14.99 -13.27
C PRO A 35 -7.83 -14.60 -13.34
N CYS A 36 -8.32 -13.75 -12.41
CA CYS A 36 -9.76 -13.51 -12.29
C CYS A 36 -10.33 -12.52 -13.32
N GLY A 37 -9.49 -11.73 -13.98
CA GLY A 37 -9.90 -10.72 -14.97
C GLY A 37 -10.49 -9.43 -14.38
N HIS A 38 -10.74 -9.37 -13.06
CA HIS A 38 -11.27 -8.16 -12.42
C HIS A 38 -10.31 -6.97 -12.55
N THR A 39 -10.91 -5.78 -12.73
CA THR A 39 -10.18 -4.52 -12.86
C THR A 39 -10.26 -3.72 -11.57
N VAL A 40 -9.13 -3.17 -11.14
CA VAL A 40 -9.06 -2.23 -10.02
C VAL A 40 -8.63 -0.88 -10.54
N GLU A 41 -9.40 0.15 -10.18
CA GLU A 41 -9.07 1.53 -10.50
C GLU A 41 -8.29 2.20 -9.36
N ARG A 42 -7.25 2.94 -9.70
CA ARG A 42 -6.44 3.72 -8.76
C ARG A 42 -6.14 5.08 -9.35
N THR A 43 -6.06 6.09 -8.51
CA THR A 43 -5.44 7.34 -8.90
C THR A 43 -3.96 7.10 -9.20
N ALA A 44 -3.51 7.52 -10.38
CA ALA A 44 -2.12 7.48 -10.84
C ALA A 44 -1.23 8.49 -10.11
N ARG A 45 -1.77 9.27 -9.16
CA ARG A 45 -0.99 10.19 -8.34
C ARG A 45 0.02 9.43 -7.48
N LEU A 46 1.29 9.71 -7.76
CA LEU A 46 2.42 9.30 -6.93
C LEU A 46 2.47 10.19 -5.68
N GLU A 47 1.87 9.75 -4.57
CA GLU A 47 2.06 10.45 -3.29
C GLU A 47 3.42 10.09 -2.69
N TRP A 48 4.32 11.07 -2.58
CA TRP A 48 5.55 10.92 -1.80
C TRP A 48 5.19 10.97 -0.31
N ALA A 49 5.19 9.82 0.36
CA ALA A 49 5.09 9.75 1.81
C ALA A 49 6.51 9.64 2.43
N PRO A 50 7.13 10.75 2.87
CA PRO A 50 8.35 10.65 3.69
C PRO A 50 8.00 9.87 4.97
N GLY A 51 8.77 8.81 5.23
CA GLY A 51 8.50 7.83 6.29
C GLY A 51 8.14 8.49 7.62
N ARG A 52 7.02 8.07 8.20
CA ARG A 52 6.60 8.50 9.54
C ARG A 52 7.74 8.20 10.51
N ARG A 53 8.36 9.25 11.05
CA ARG A 53 9.34 9.16 12.13
C ARG A 53 8.64 8.49 13.32
N LEU A 54 8.93 7.22 13.58
CA LEU A 54 8.49 6.55 14.79
C LEU A 54 9.13 7.29 15.97
N VAL A 55 8.34 8.12 16.66
CA VAL A 55 8.75 8.70 17.94
C VAL A 55 8.71 7.57 18.96
N SER A 56 9.88 7.05 19.30
CA SER A 56 10.04 6.20 20.49
C SER A 56 9.65 7.01 21.71
N ILE A 57 8.51 6.71 22.30
CA ILE A 57 8.17 7.11 23.67
C ILE A 57 9.12 6.35 24.62
N ALA A 58 10.27 6.95 24.91
CA ALA A 58 11.11 6.53 26.02
C ALA A 58 10.32 6.78 27.32
N GLY A 59 10.03 5.70 28.04
CA GLY A 59 9.22 5.69 29.26
C GLY A 59 9.79 6.59 30.36
N VAL A 60 8.87 7.27 31.05
CA VAL A 60 9.11 7.98 32.31
C VAL A 60 9.47 6.96 33.39
N GLY A 61 10.77 6.89 33.75
CA GLY A 61 11.24 6.23 34.96
C GLY A 61 11.33 7.21 36.11
N ARG A 62 10.35 7.18 37.03
CA ARG A 62 10.43 7.85 38.34
C ARG A 62 11.17 6.94 39.31
N HIS A 63 12.31 7.39 39.83
CA HIS A 63 12.85 6.89 41.10
C HIS A 63 13.16 8.09 41.99
N ALA A 64 12.27 8.35 42.95
CA ALA A 64 12.58 9.20 44.10
C ALA A 64 13.20 8.30 45.16
N ALA A 65 14.49 8.50 45.45
CA ALA A 65 15.15 7.94 46.61
C ALA A 65 15.00 8.96 47.76
N THR A 66 14.21 8.61 48.76
CA THR A 66 14.18 9.29 50.06
C THR A 66 15.33 8.79 50.93
N SER A 67 16.15 9.72 51.43
CA SER A 67 16.77 9.68 52.75
C SER A 67 17.09 11.10 53.19
#